data_AF-A6F1T9-F1
#
_entry.id   AF-A6F1T9-F1
#
_cell.length_a   1.000
_cell.length_b   1.000
_cell.length_c   1.000
_cell.angle_alpha   90.00
_cell.angle_beta   90.00
_cell.angle_gamma   90.00
#
_symmetry.space_group_name_H-M   'P 1'
#
loop_
_entity.id
_entity.type
_entity.pdbx_description
1 polymer ?
#
loop_
_entity_poly.entity_id
_entity_poly.type
_entity_poly.pdbx_seq_one_letter_code
_entity_poly.pdbx_strand_id
1 'polypeptide(L)'
;MTVRLGIVMDPIEKIHFKKDSSLAMLLAAQKRGWEIEYMELPDLYLKGGQARARTRDLTVRPDPEDWFGFGGTQDRALGDLDVILMRQDPPVDREFLMATFILEIAEQQGALVVNPASTLRDCNEKLFAAQFEDCTPPLIVTRSAERLKEFYAEHGDVIMKPVDGMGGRSIFRVKENDDNLGVIIETLTNYGAHQAMAQKYIPEIKQGDKRILLIDGEPIPYALARIPSQGENRGNLAAGGRGEGRELTVRDREICDRVAPVLKEKGLIFVGIDVIGDYLTEINVTSPTCIRELDAAYGIDISSQLLDAIERRLK
;
A
#
# COMPACT_ATOMS: atom_id res chain seq x y z
N MET A 1 20.78 -21.89 -7.29
CA MET A 1 20.40 -20.98 -8.40
C MET A 1 20.28 -19.60 -7.80
N THR A 2 20.70 -18.56 -8.52
CA THR A 2 20.52 -17.18 -8.08
C THR A 2 19.10 -16.76 -8.44
N VAL A 3 18.35 -16.20 -7.48
CA VAL A 3 16.99 -15.69 -7.72
C VAL A 3 17.05 -14.44 -8.58
N ARG A 4 16.18 -14.36 -9.58
CA ARG A 4 15.96 -13.20 -10.44
C ARG A 4 14.71 -12.46 -10.01
N LEU A 5 14.90 -11.25 -9.48
CA LEU A 5 13.85 -10.37 -9.01
C LEU A 5 13.60 -9.27 -10.02
N GLY A 6 12.39 -9.22 -10.56
CA GLY A 6 11.85 -8.04 -11.21
C GLY A 6 11.28 -7.06 -10.18
N ILE A 7 11.39 -5.76 -10.43
CA ILE A 7 10.60 -4.74 -9.73
C ILE A 7 9.91 -3.82 -10.73
N VAL A 8 8.60 -3.62 -10.53
CA VAL A 8 7.82 -2.58 -11.20
C VAL A 8 7.58 -1.48 -10.19
N MET A 9 8.11 -0.28 -10.42
CA MET A 9 7.96 0.85 -9.49
C MET A 9 7.96 2.19 -10.22
N ASP A 10 7.59 3.24 -9.49
CA ASP A 10 7.82 4.62 -9.91
C ASP A 10 9.31 4.90 -10.14
N PRO A 11 9.66 5.95 -10.90
CA PRO A 11 11.04 6.22 -11.28
C PRO A 11 12.00 6.26 -10.08
N ILE A 12 12.96 5.33 -10.05
CA ILE A 12 13.87 5.12 -8.91
C ILE A 12 14.72 6.36 -8.60
N GLU A 13 14.94 7.24 -9.58
CA GLU A 13 15.66 8.50 -9.39
C GLU A 13 14.86 9.55 -8.59
N LYS A 14 13.55 9.36 -8.42
CA LYS A 14 12.65 10.29 -7.73
C LYS A 14 12.31 9.87 -6.30
N ILE A 15 12.80 8.72 -5.85
CA ILE A 15 12.48 8.21 -4.51
C ILE A 15 13.12 9.07 -3.43
N HIS A 16 12.53 9.02 -2.23
CA HIS A 16 13.15 9.63 -1.06
C HIS A 16 14.06 8.60 -0.37
N PHE A 17 15.36 8.63 -0.67
CA PHE A 17 16.38 7.65 -0.21
C PHE A 17 16.19 7.15 1.24
N LYS A 18 15.99 8.08 2.19
CA LYS A 18 15.87 7.75 3.63
C LYS A 18 14.57 7.04 4.03
N LYS A 19 13.54 7.06 3.18
CA LYS A 19 12.18 6.60 3.50
C LYS A 19 11.70 5.47 2.59
N ASP A 20 12.32 5.33 1.42
CA ASP A 20 11.84 4.43 0.40
C ASP A 20 11.99 2.95 0.83
N SER A 21 10.84 2.27 0.88
CA SER A 21 10.74 0.88 1.30
C SER A 21 11.10 -0.08 0.16
N SER A 22 10.85 0.30 -1.10
CA SER A 22 11.27 -0.48 -2.26
C SER A 22 12.79 -0.56 -2.33
N LEU A 23 13.52 0.54 -2.14
CA LEU A 23 14.98 0.56 -2.05
C LEU A 23 15.49 -0.29 -0.88
N ALA A 24 14.80 -0.32 0.26
CA ALA A 24 15.16 -1.21 1.38
C ALA A 24 15.10 -2.69 0.96
N MET A 25 14.02 -3.08 0.27
CA MET A 25 13.85 -4.43 -0.27
C MET A 25 14.94 -4.78 -1.29
N LEU A 26 15.24 -3.86 -2.21
CA LEU A 26 16.26 -4.05 -3.23
C LEU A 26 17.67 -4.20 -2.63
N LEU A 27 18.02 -3.40 -1.61
CA LEU A 27 19.30 -3.53 -0.91
C LEU A 27 19.42 -4.88 -0.21
N ALA A 28 18.34 -5.36 0.42
CA ALA A 28 18.31 -6.67 1.06
C ALA A 28 18.43 -7.81 0.02
N ALA A 29 17.76 -7.70 -1.13
CA ALA A 29 17.83 -8.68 -2.21
C ALA A 29 19.24 -8.75 -2.80
N GLN A 30 19.87 -7.60 -3.09
CA GLN A 30 21.24 -7.55 -3.58
C GLN A 30 22.25 -8.11 -2.58
N LYS A 31 22.04 -7.88 -1.27
CA LYS A 31 22.89 -8.45 -0.21
C LYS A 31 22.83 -9.98 -0.17
N ARG A 32 21.71 -10.59 -0.59
CA ARG A 32 21.56 -12.05 -0.77
C ARG A 32 22.17 -12.57 -2.08
N GLY A 33 22.66 -11.67 -2.92
CA GLY A 33 23.19 -11.99 -4.25
C GLY A 33 22.12 -12.22 -5.30
N TRP A 34 20.88 -11.77 -5.09
CA TRP A 34 19.83 -11.84 -6.12
C TRP A 34 20.15 -10.91 -7.28
N GLU A 35 19.80 -11.35 -8.50
CA GLU A 35 19.85 -10.52 -9.70
C GLU A 35 18.59 -9.64 -9.73
N ILE A 36 18.74 -8.34 -9.96
CA ILE A 36 17.62 -7.39 -9.93
C ILE A 36 17.43 -6.79 -11.32
N GLU A 37 16.19 -6.87 -11.81
CA GLU A 37 15.74 -6.30 -13.08
C GLU A 37 14.68 -5.21 -12.81
N TYR A 38 14.97 -3.98 -13.23
CA TYR A 38 14.13 -2.82 -13.02
C TYR A 38 13.19 -2.57 -14.21
N MET A 39 11.95 -2.19 -13.88
CA MET A 39 10.89 -1.84 -14.82
C MET A 39 10.05 -0.68 -14.29
N GLU A 40 9.54 0.14 -15.20
CA GLU A 40 8.43 1.07 -14.97
C GLU A 40 7.17 0.55 -15.71
N LEU A 41 5.99 1.11 -15.42
CA LEU A 41 4.75 0.71 -16.12
C LEU A 41 4.87 0.70 -17.66
N PRO A 42 5.47 1.72 -18.32
CA PRO A 42 5.58 1.75 -19.78
C PRO A 42 6.49 0.65 -20.37
N ASP A 43 7.33 0.04 -19.54
CA ASP A 43 8.20 -1.05 -19.98
C ASP A 43 7.42 -2.37 -20.15
N LEU A 44 6.26 -2.52 -19.49
CA LEU A 44 5.44 -3.72 -19.50
C LEU A 44 4.57 -3.79 -20.76
N TYR A 45 4.53 -4.95 -21.41
CA TYR A 45 3.68 -5.16 -22.58
C TYR A 45 3.32 -6.63 -22.81
N LEU A 46 2.30 -6.85 -23.63
CA LEU A 46 1.97 -8.17 -24.16
C LEU A 46 2.41 -8.30 -25.60
N LYS A 47 3.13 -9.39 -25.89
CA LYS A 47 3.46 -9.80 -27.26
C LYS A 47 2.71 -11.08 -27.58
N GLY A 48 1.53 -10.94 -28.21
CA GLY A 48 0.59 -12.04 -28.30
C GLY A 48 0.13 -12.45 -26.89
N GLY A 49 0.25 -13.73 -26.55
CA GLY A 49 -0.10 -14.26 -25.21
C GLY A 49 1.04 -14.24 -24.19
N GLN A 50 2.19 -13.64 -24.50
CA GLN A 50 3.35 -13.62 -23.59
C GLN A 50 3.52 -12.27 -22.90
N ALA A 51 3.64 -12.30 -21.57
CA ALA A 51 3.98 -11.14 -20.75
C ALA A 51 5.47 -10.83 -20.89
N ARG A 52 5.78 -9.60 -21.29
CA ARG A 52 7.16 -9.16 -21.55
C ARG A 52 7.40 -7.78 -20.96
N ALA A 53 8.67 -7.46 -20.76
CA ALA A 53 9.09 -6.12 -20.41
C ALA A 53 10.46 -5.79 -21.00
N ARG A 54 10.68 -4.50 -21.27
CA ARG A 54 12.04 -3.96 -21.38
C ARG A 54 12.61 -3.80 -19.99
N THR A 55 13.53 -4.66 -19.59
CA THR A 55 14.15 -4.60 -18.26
C THR A 55 15.53 -3.97 -18.34
N ARG A 56 15.95 -3.36 -17.22
CA ARG A 56 17.32 -2.88 -17.00
C ARG A 56 17.91 -3.62 -15.82
N ASP A 57 19.11 -4.18 -15.96
CA ASP A 57 19.85 -4.69 -14.80
C ASP A 57 20.03 -3.56 -13.79
N LEU A 58 19.77 -3.82 -12.51
CA LEU A 58 19.81 -2.81 -11.46
C LEU A 58 20.83 -3.19 -10.40
N THR A 59 21.71 -2.25 -10.08
CA THR A 59 22.53 -2.27 -8.87
C THR A 59 22.10 -1.14 -7.96
N VAL A 60 21.85 -1.43 -6.68
CA VAL A 60 21.50 -0.44 -5.67
C VAL A 60 22.61 -0.27 -4.64
N ARG A 61 22.71 0.92 -4.05
CA ARG A 61 23.76 1.27 -3.08
C ARG A 61 23.15 2.03 -1.89
N PRO A 62 23.64 1.83 -0.66
CA PRO A 62 23.21 2.59 0.51
C PRO A 62 23.90 3.97 0.53
N ASP A 63 23.84 4.70 -0.58
CA ASP A 63 24.47 6.01 -0.76
C ASP A 63 23.41 7.06 -1.16
N PRO A 64 23.18 8.12 -0.36
CA PRO A 64 22.19 9.14 -0.65
C PRO A 64 22.49 10.00 -1.89
N GLU A 65 23.70 9.95 -2.46
CA GLU A 65 24.05 10.71 -3.67
C GLU A 65 24.10 9.82 -4.93
N ASP A 66 24.18 8.50 -4.75
CA ASP A 66 24.32 7.52 -5.84
C ASP A 66 23.70 6.17 -5.46
N TRP A 67 22.39 6.16 -5.20
CA TRP A 67 21.71 4.97 -4.66
C TRP A 67 21.40 3.88 -5.69
N PHE A 68 21.59 4.12 -6.99
CA PHE A 68 21.27 3.16 -8.03
C PHE A 68 22.15 3.32 -9.28
N GLY A 69 22.31 2.24 -10.04
CA GLY A 69 22.92 2.27 -11.36
C GLY A 69 22.27 1.23 -12.26
N PHE A 70 22.05 1.62 -13.53
CA PHE A 70 21.54 0.72 -14.55
C PHE A 70 22.68 0.06 -15.32
N GLY A 71 22.52 -1.24 -15.58
CA GLY A 71 23.40 -2.04 -16.43
C GLY A 71 22.79 -2.29 -17.80
N GLY A 72 22.86 -3.55 -18.27
CA GLY A 72 22.33 -3.96 -19.56
C GLY A 72 20.82 -3.74 -19.65
N THR A 73 20.34 -3.45 -20.86
CA THR A 73 18.91 -3.44 -21.17
C THR A 73 18.58 -4.67 -22.00
N GLN A 74 17.49 -5.34 -21.68
CA GLN A 74 17.06 -6.54 -22.39
C GLN A 74 15.55 -6.63 -22.50
N ASP A 75 15.09 -7.41 -23.48
CA ASP A 75 13.68 -7.73 -23.64
C ASP A 75 13.39 -9.07 -22.96
N ARG A 76 12.78 -9.02 -21.77
CA ARG A 76 12.58 -10.15 -20.85
C ARG A 76 11.17 -10.71 -21.03
N ALA A 77 11.05 -12.05 -21.12
CA ALA A 77 9.78 -12.69 -20.81
C ALA A 77 9.58 -12.68 -19.30
N LEU A 78 8.48 -12.13 -18.82
CA LEU A 78 8.28 -11.91 -17.39
C LEU A 78 8.14 -13.21 -16.61
N GLY A 79 7.65 -14.28 -17.25
CA GLY A 79 7.61 -15.63 -16.66
C GLY A 79 9.00 -16.27 -16.44
N ASP A 80 10.08 -15.72 -17.01
CA ASP A 80 11.45 -16.19 -16.76
C ASP A 80 12.06 -15.58 -15.48
N LEU A 81 11.38 -14.65 -14.84
CA LEU A 81 11.76 -14.11 -13.53
C LEU A 81 11.19 -15.01 -12.44
N ASP A 82 11.95 -15.25 -11.38
CA ASP A 82 11.46 -16.04 -10.25
C ASP A 82 10.39 -15.25 -9.48
N VAL A 83 10.63 -13.96 -9.26
CA VAL A 83 9.72 -13.08 -8.52
C VAL A 83 9.64 -11.69 -9.15
N ILE A 84 8.47 -11.06 -9.11
CA ILE A 84 8.23 -9.68 -9.52
C ILE A 84 7.59 -8.94 -8.34
N LEU A 85 8.25 -7.90 -7.83
CA LEU A 85 7.67 -6.98 -6.86
C LEU A 85 6.86 -5.91 -7.61
N MET A 86 5.53 -5.91 -7.43
CA MET A 86 4.67 -4.83 -7.92
C MET A 86 4.60 -3.73 -6.87
N ARG A 87 5.44 -2.70 -7.04
CA ARG A 87 5.69 -1.60 -6.09
C ARG A 87 5.35 -0.23 -6.66
N GLN A 88 4.55 -0.19 -7.73
CA GLN A 88 3.95 1.04 -8.25
C GLN A 88 3.06 1.69 -7.19
N ASP A 89 3.26 2.98 -6.92
CA ASP A 89 2.40 3.72 -6.00
C ASP A 89 1.00 3.92 -6.61
N PRO A 90 -0.06 3.98 -5.77
CA PRO A 90 -1.38 4.39 -6.24
C PRO A 90 -1.39 5.81 -6.86
N PRO A 91 -2.48 6.22 -7.53
CA PRO A 91 -3.81 5.60 -7.54
C PRO A 91 -3.86 4.27 -8.29
N VAL A 92 -4.82 3.41 -7.90
CA VAL A 92 -5.18 2.22 -8.69
C VAL A 92 -6.05 2.66 -9.86
N ASP A 93 -5.40 3.26 -10.85
CA ASP A 93 -6.03 3.81 -12.04
C ASP A 93 -6.07 2.78 -13.19
N ARG A 94 -6.47 3.23 -14.38
CA ARG A 94 -6.53 2.38 -15.57
C ARG A 94 -5.19 1.69 -15.85
N GLU A 95 -4.07 2.39 -15.76
CA GLU A 95 -2.76 1.84 -16.14
C GLU A 95 -2.24 0.87 -15.07
N PHE A 96 -2.49 1.14 -13.79
CA PHE A 96 -2.26 0.16 -12.73
C PHE A 96 -3.04 -1.13 -13.02
N LEU A 97 -4.33 -1.02 -13.36
CA LEU A 97 -5.17 -2.17 -13.70
C LEU A 97 -4.64 -2.91 -14.95
N MET A 98 -4.25 -2.20 -16.01
CA MET A 98 -3.67 -2.83 -17.19
C MET A 98 -2.40 -3.61 -16.85
N ALA A 99 -1.52 -3.05 -16.02
CA ALA A 99 -0.32 -3.74 -15.56
C ALA A 99 -0.66 -5.03 -14.80
N THR A 100 -1.70 -5.04 -13.96
CA THR A 100 -2.09 -6.28 -13.25
C THR A 100 -2.52 -7.39 -14.22
N PHE A 101 -3.17 -7.09 -15.34
CA PHE A 101 -3.52 -8.13 -16.32
C PHE A 101 -2.27 -8.70 -17.03
N ILE A 102 -1.26 -7.87 -17.28
CA ILE A 102 0.02 -8.32 -17.86
C ILE A 102 0.77 -9.19 -16.84
N LEU A 103 0.84 -8.75 -15.58
CA LEU A 103 1.52 -9.47 -14.51
C LEU A 103 0.82 -10.79 -14.17
N GLU A 104 -0.50 -10.87 -14.26
CA GLU A 104 -1.23 -12.13 -14.09
C GLU A 104 -0.86 -13.17 -15.16
N ILE A 105 -0.60 -12.73 -16.40
CA ILE A 105 -0.08 -13.62 -17.44
C ILE A 105 1.35 -14.07 -17.12
N ALA A 106 2.17 -13.22 -16.50
CA ALA A 106 3.49 -13.62 -16.00
C ALA A 106 3.38 -14.66 -14.87
N GLU A 107 2.40 -14.51 -13.97
CA GLU A 107 2.10 -15.50 -12.91
C GLU A 107 1.76 -16.87 -13.52
N GLN A 108 0.87 -16.88 -14.52
CA GLN A 108 0.51 -18.10 -15.25
C GLN A 108 1.71 -18.72 -16.01
N GLN A 109 2.76 -17.93 -16.28
CA GLN A 109 3.98 -18.35 -16.97
C GLN A 109 5.11 -18.73 -16.01
N GLY A 110 4.88 -18.68 -14.69
CA GLY A 110 5.77 -19.23 -13.67
C GLY A 110 6.37 -18.22 -12.68
N ALA A 111 6.22 -16.91 -12.92
CA ALA A 111 6.74 -15.90 -12.01
C ALA A 111 5.86 -15.77 -10.76
N LEU A 112 6.47 -15.57 -9.58
CA LEU A 112 5.71 -15.13 -8.40
C LEU A 112 5.51 -13.60 -8.45
N VAL A 113 4.29 -13.09 -8.45
CA VAL A 113 4.06 -11.63 -8.32
C VAL A 113 3.69 -11.30 -6.88
N VAL A 114 4.38 -10.31 -6.31
CA VAL A 114 4.20 -9.84 -4.94
C VAL A 114 3.66 -8.42 -4.96
N ASN A 115 2.39 -8.17 -4.63
CA ASN A 115 1.31 -9.13 -4.33
C ASN A 115 0.60 -9.67 -5.60
N PRO A 116 -0.18 -10.78 -5.53
CA PRO A 116 -0.80 -11.40 -6.70
C PRO A 116 -1.65 -10.43 -7.51
N ALA A 117 -1.50 -10.46 -8.84
CA ALA A 117 -1.96 -9.37 -9.67
C ALA A 117 -3.51 -9.29 -9.73
N SER A 118 -4.18 -10.44 -9.76
CA SER A 118 -5.64 -10.51 -9.66
C SER A 118 -6.16 -9.99 -8.31
N THR A 119 -5.47 -10.32 -7.23
CA THR A 119 -5.85 -9.94 -5.87
C THR A 119 -5.71 -8.42 -5.65
N LEU A 120 -4.73 -7.77 -6.29
CA LEU A 120 -4.61 -6.31 -6.28
C LEU A 120 -5.84 -5.62 -6.88
N ARG A 121 -6.54 -6.24 -7.84
CA ARG A 121 -7.80 -5.71 -8.40
C ARG A 121 -8.98 -5.95 -7.46
N ASP A 122 -9.00 -7.09 -6.78
CA ASP A 122 -10.10 -7.47 -5.88
C ASP A 122 -10.08 -6.70 -4.55
N CYS A 123 -8.89 -6.30 -4.09
CA CYS A 123 -8.68 -5.73 -2.77
C CYS A 123 -8.43 -4.22 -2.81
N ASN A 124 -9.47 -3.43 -3.14
CA ASN A 124 -9.39 -1.97 -3.01
C ASN A 124 -9.08 -1.57 -1.56
N GLU A 125 -8.09 -0.70 -1.35
CA GLU A 125 -7.49 -0.46 -0.03
C GLU A 125 -8.48 0.04 1.05
N LYS A 126 -9.59 0.68 0.64
CA LYS A 126 -10.64 1.17 1.54
C LYS A 126 -11.81 0.19 1.64
N LEU A 127 -12.31 -0.32 0.52
CA LEU A 127 -13.45 -1.25 0.51
C LEU A 127 -13.09 -2.62 1.10
N PHE A 128 -11.85 -3.05 0.93
CA PHE A 128 -11.39 -4.34 1.46
C PHE A 128 -11.38 -4.35 2.99
N ALA A 129 -11.10 -3.20 3.63
CA ALA A 129 -11.22 -3.08 5.08
C ALA A 129 -12.68 -3.26 5.55
N ALA A 130 -13.67 -2.83 4.77
CA ALA A 130 -15.08 -2.83 5.16
C ALA A 130 -15.70 -4.23 5.35
N GLN A 131 -15.05 -5.31 4.89
CA GLN A 131 -15.49 -6.68 5.18
C GLN A 131 -15.20 -7.10 6.63
N PHE A 132 -14.34 -6.37 7.35
CA PHE A 132 -14.00 -6.59 8.75
C PHE A 132 -14.80 -5.63 9.63
N GLU A 133 -16.13 -5.73 9.54
CA GLU A 133 -17.08 -4.79 10.19
C GLU A 133 -16.83 -4.65 11.70
N ASP A 134 -16.40 -5.74 12.37
CA ASP A 134 -16.04 -5.79 13.79
C ASP A 134 -14.74 -5.04 14.14
N CYS A 135 -13.98 -4.64 13.14
CA CYS A 135 -12.73 -3.90 13.27
C CYS A 135 -12.81 -2.48 12.71
N THR A 136 -13.75 -2.15 11.83
CA THR A 136 -13.85 -0.82 11.19
C THR A 136 -14.72 0.17 11.97
N PRO A 137 -14.52 1.49 11.83
CA PRO A 137 -15.51 2.44 12.33
C PRO A 137 -16.80 2.33 11.50
N PRO A 138 -17.96 2.81 12.02
CA PRO A 138 -19.15 2.98 11.21
C PRO A 138 -18.82 3.74 9.93
N LEU A 139 -19.28 3.23 8.79
CA LEU A 139 -18.99 3.79 7.47
C LEU A 139 -20.13 3.56 6.50
N ILE A 140 -20.17 4.37 5.44
CA ILE A 140 -20.98 4.16 4.25
C ILE A 140 -20.13 4.46 3.00
N VAL A 141 -20.35 3.68 1.94
CA VAL A 141 -19.84 4.00 0.61
C VAL A 141 -21.00 4.19 -0.34
N THR A 142 -21.09 5.38 -0.92
CA THR A 142 -22.18 5.72 -1.82
C THR A 142 -21.82 6.94 -2.67
N ARG A 143 -22.49 7.06 -3.82
CA ARG A 143 -22.52 8.27 -4.65
C ARG A 143 -23.77 9.13 -4.40
N SER A 144 -24.69 8.66 -3.55
CA SER A 144 -25.92 9.38 -3.23
C SER A 144 -25.66 10.47 -2.20
N ALA A 145 -25.93 11.73 -2.58
CA ALA A 145 -25.85 12.86 -1.67
C ALA A 145 -26.81 12.75 -0.48
N GLU A 146 -28.01 12.18 -0.69
CA GLU A 146 -28.99 11.97 0.38
C GLU A 146 -28.45 11.04 1.45
N ARG A 147 -27.90 9.87 1.05
CA ARG A 147 -27.33 8.90 1.99
C ARG A 147 -26.11 9.42 2.74
N LEU A 148 -25.28 10.24 2.09
CA LEU A 148 -24.14 10.89 2.76
C LEU A 148 -24.62 11.92 3.80
N LYS A 149 -25.72 12.65 3.52
CA LYS A 149 -26.33 13.58 4.48
C LYS A 149 -27.01 12.84 5.63
N GLU A 150 -27.67 11.70 5.38
CA GLU A 150 -28.24 10.84 6.41
C GLU A 150 -27.16 10.33 7.37
N PHE A 151 -26.06 9.79 6.83
CA PHE A 151 -24.93 9.31 7.62
C PHE A 151 -24.27 10.44 8.44
N TYR A 152 -24.11 11.61 7.84
CA TYR A 152 -23.64 12.80 8.55
C TYR A 152 -24.58 13.21 9.69
N ALA A 153 -25.90 13.22 9.45
CA ALA A 153 -26.89 13.55 10.46
C ALA A 153 -26.93 12.54 11.62
N GLU A 154 -26.66 11.26 11.35
CA GLU A 154 -26.59 10.21 12.37
C GLU A 154 -25.36 10.36 13.28
N HIS A 155 -24.20 10.73 12.73
CA HIS A 155 -22.93 10.69 13.47
C HIS A 155 -22.38 12.05 13.89
N GLY A 156 -22.82 13.16 13.27
CA GLY A 156 -22.44 14.54 13.60
C GLY A 156 -21.00 14.96 13.26
N ASP A 157 -20.01 14.07 13.41
CA ASP A 157 -18.60 14.32 13.07
C ASP A 157 -18.08 13.15 12.23
N VAL A 158 -17.83 13.41 10.95
CA VAL A 158 -17.48 12.38 9.95
C VAL A 158 -16.27 12.78 9.14
N ILE A 159 -15.57 11.77 8.63
CA ILE A 159 -14.57 11.89 7.58
C ILE A 159 -15.21 11.50 6.25
N MET A 160 -15.13 12.36 5.25
CA MET A 160 -15.52 12.04 3.87
C MET A 160 -14.28 12.03 2.96
N LYS A 161 -14.13 10.97 2.15
CA LYS A 161 -12.95 10.75 1.30
C LYS A 161 -13.28 9.96 0.03
N PRO A 162 -12.46 10.06 -1.04
CA PRO A 162 -12.55 9.17 -2.19
C PRO A 162 -12.26 7.72 -1.82
N VAL A 163 -12.80 6.78 -2.60
CA VAL A 163 -12.59 5.33 -2.41
C VAL A 163 -11.30 4.84 -3.09
N ASP A 164 -10.82 5.59 -4.09
CA ASP A 164 -9.68 5.27 -4.97
C ASP A 164 -8.44 6.16 -4.72
N GLY A 165 -8.53 7.13 -3.81
CA GLY A 165 -7.43 8.02 -3.46
C GLY A 165 -6.46 7.42 -2.44
N MET A 166 -5.20 7.91 -2.44
CA MET A 166 -4.16 7.54 -1.46
C MET A 166 -3.57 8.76 -0.75
N GLY A 167 -2.77 8.52 0.30
CA GLY A 167 -1.86 9.52 0.88
C GLY A 167 -2.54 10.74 1.51
N GLY A 168 -3.81 10.63 1.88
CA GLY A 168 -4.56 11.73 2.48
C GLY A 168 -5.07 12.78 1.50
N ARG A 169 -5.13 12.48 0.20
CA ARG A 169 -5.74 13.38 -0.79
C ARG A 169 -7.26 13.41 -0.64
N SER A 170 -7.83 14.62 -0.68
CA SER A 170 -9.28 14.86 -0.59
C SER A 170 -9.95 14.24 0.65
N ILE A 171 -9.27 14.22 1.79
CA ILE A 171 -9.88 13.84 3.08
C ILE A 171 -10.46 15.08 3.73
N PHE A 172 -11.78 15.10 3.89
CA PHE A 172 -12.52 16.17 4.55
C PHE A 172 -13.02 15.68 5.89
N ARG A 173 -12.84 16.50 6.93
CA ARG A 173 -13.57 16.31 8.19
C ARG A 173 -14.74 17.27 8.19
N VAL A 174 -15.95 16.72 8.29
CA VAL A 174 -17.20 17.47 8.32
C VAL A 174 -17.75 17.37 9.74
N LYS A 175 -17.69 18.48 10.47
CA LYS A 175 -18.18 18.58 11.85
C LYS A 175 -19.65 18.98 11.85
N GLU A 176 -20.26 18.91 13.03
CA GLU A 176 -21.63 19.37 13.23
C GLU A 176 -21.79 20.84 12.79
N ASN A 177 -22.85 21.11 12.04
CA ASN A 177 -23.16 22.41 11.42
C ASN A 177 -22.11 22.95 10.44
N ASP A 178 -21.38 22.09 9.73
CA ASP A 178 -20.46 22.52 8.66
C ASP A 178 -21.22 22.99 7.41
N ASP A 179 -21.10 24.28 7.08
CA ASP A 179 -21.74 24.91 5.92
C ASP A 179 -21.27 24.32 4.57
N ASN A 180 -20.14 23.58 4.55
CA ASN A 180 -19.56 23.03 3.34
C ASN A 180 -20.01 21.60 3.01
N LEU A 181 -20.89 20.98 3.82
CA LEU A 181 -21.35 19.60 3.61
C LEU A 181 -21.79 19.35 2.16
N GLY A 182 -22.60 20.24 1.59
CA GLY A 182 -23.10 20.12 0.22
C GLY A 182 -21.99 20.08 -0.82
N VAL A 183 -21.10 21.09 -0.80
CA VAL A 183 -20.01 21.20 -1.79
C VAL A 183 -18.96 20.10 -1.63
N ILE A 184 -18.70 19.63 -0.40
CA ILE A 184 -17.81 18.49 -0.15
C ILE A 184 -18.38 17.23 -0.81
N ILE A 185 -19.67 16.95 -0.63
CA ILE A 185 -20.35 15.81 -1.26
C ILE A 185 -20.30 15.93 -2.78
N GLU A 186 -20.63 17.09 -3.35
CA GLU A 186 -20.60 17.32 -4.80
C GLU A 186 -19.19 17.12 -5.37
N THR A 187 -18.17 17.63 -4.69
CA THR A 187 -16.77 17.51 -5.10
C THR A 187 -16.30 16.06 -5.06
N LEU A 188 -16.53 15.35 -3.94
CA LEU A 188 -16.07 13.98 -3.77
C LEU A 188 -16.78 12.99 -4.68
N THR A 189 -18.08 13.19 -4.90
CA THR A 189 -18.88 12.30 -5.75
C THR A 189 -18.86 12.73 -7.21
N ASN A 190 -18.22 13.84 -7.57
CA ASN A 190 -18.33 14.48 -8.88
C ASN A 190 -19.80 14.57 -9.32
N TYR A 191 -20.60 15.27 -8.53
CA TYR A 191 -22.05 15.41 -8.71
C TYR A 191 -22.79 14.06 -8.85
N GLY A 192 -22.40 13.07 -8.06
CA GLY A 192 -23.00 11.73 -8.04
C GLY A 192 -22.48 10.76 -9.12
N ALA A 193 -21.45 11.13 -9.89
CA ALA A 193 -20.82 10.24 -10.88
C ALA A 193 -19.90 9.18 -10.24
N HIS A 194 -19.35 9.45 -9.07
CA HIS A 194 -18.32 8.64 -8.40
C HIS A 194 -18.72 8.25 -6.97
N GLN A 195 -18.22 7.11 -6.52
CA GLN A 195 -18.39 6.64 -5.14
C GLN A 195 -17.53 7.47 -4.20
N ALA A 196 -18.08 7.84 -3.05
CA ALA A 196 -17.34 8.41 -1.94
C ALA A 196 -17.58 7.55 -0.68
N MET A 197 -16.62 7.60 0.24
CA MET A 197 -16.73 6.98 1.55
C MET A 197 -16.93 8.05 2.61
N ALA A 198 -17.92 7.85 3.49
CA ALA A 198 -18.02 8.57 4.76
C ALA A 198 -17.76 7.58 5.91
N GLN A 199 -17.01 8.00 6.92
CA GLN A 199 -16.71 7.22 8.12
C GLN A 199 -16.90 8.09 9.35
N LYS A 200 -17.32 7.52 10.48
CA LYS A 200 -17.33 8.25 11.75
C LYS A 200 -15.93 8.76 12.08
N TYR A 201 -15.81 10.02 12.52
CA TYR A 201 -14.53 10.57 12.94
C TYR A 201 -14.02 9.85 14.20
N ILE A 202 -12.71 9.53 14.20
CA ILE A 202 -12.03 8.84 15.32
C ILE A 202 -11.10 9.85 16.01
N PRO A 203 -11.44 10.38 17.20
CA PRO A 203 -10.65 11.40 17.90
C PRO A 203 -9.20 10.98 18.21
N GLU A 204 -8.95 9.69 18.33
CA GLU A 204 -7.66 9.06 18.59
C GLU A 204 -6.64 9.30 17.47
N ILE A 205 -7.04 9.83 16.31
CA ILE A 205 -6.11 10.29 15.25
C ILE A 205 -5.05 11.26 15.79
N LYS A 206 -5.35 12.01 16.85
CA LYS A 206 -4.38 12.88 17.55
C LYS A 206 -3.20 12.10 18.15
N GLN A 207 -3.40 10.83 18.47
CA GLN A 207 -2.36 9.91 18.97
C GLN A 207 -1.57 9.26 17.83
N GLY A 208 -2.02 9.42 16.59
CA GLY A 208 -1.40 8.93 15.37
C GLY A 208 -2.21 7.85 14.67
N ASP A 209 -2.10 7.86 13.35
CA ASP A 209 -2.56 6.79 12.46
C ASP A 209 -1.46 5.73 12.34
N LYS A 210 -1.65 4.58 12.98
CA LYS A 210 -0.65 3.52 13.09
C LYS A 210 -0.61 2.71 11.80
N ARG A 211 0.57 2.69 11.16
CA ARG A 211 0.90 1.75 10.08
C ARG A 211 1.46 0.47 10.70
N ILE A 212 0.76 -0.65 10.55
CA ILE A 212 1.22 -1.99 10.93
C ILE A 212 1.53 -2.77 9.66
N LEU A 213 2.74 -3.32 9.57
CA LEU A 213 3.14 -4.14 8.43
C LEU A 213 2.90 -5.62 8.73
N LEU A 214 2.36 -6.35 7.77
CA LEU A 214 2.20 -7.80 7.82
C LEU A 214 2.98 -8.43 6.66
N ILE A 215 3.74 -9.48 6.96
CA ILE A 215 4.47 -10.29 6.00
C ILE A 215 3.88 -11.69 6.03
N ASP A 216 3.29 -12.09 4.92
CA ASP A 216 2.66 -13.41 4.76
C ASP A 216 1.63 -13.68 5.88
N GLY A 217 0.89 -12.64 6.26
CA GLY A 217 -0.08 -12.62 7.36
C GLY A 217 0.52 -12.55 8.77
N GLU A 218 1.84 -12.56 8.95
CA GLU A 218 2.47 -12.38 10.26
C GLU A 218 2.75 -10.88 10.51
N PRO A 219 2.26 -10.29 11.62
CA PRO A 219 2.48 -8.87 11.89
C PRO A 219 3.91 -8.61 12.40
N ILE A 220 4.54 -7.55 11.88
CA ILE A 220 5.73 -6.96 12.50
C ILE A 220 5.33 -6.49 13.91
N PRO A 221 6.12 -6.77 14.97
CA PRO A 221 5.73 -6.50 16.36
C PRO A 221 5.66 -5.02 16.74
N TYR A 222 5.88 -4.12 15.77
CA TYR A 222 5.85 -2.68 15.93
C TYR A 222 5.01 -2.01 14.83
N ALA A 223 4.37 -0.91 15.19
CA ALA A 223 3.68 0.00 14.28
C ALA A 223 4.44 1.32 14.18
N LEU A 224 4.29 2.02 13.05
CA LEU A 224 4.67 3.43 12.96
C LEU A 224 3.42 4.29 13.16
N ALA A 225 3.30 4.94 14.32
CA ALA A 225 2.26 5.94 14.57
C ALA A 225 2.58 7.21 13.80
N ARG A 226 1.73 7.60 12.86
CA ARG A 226 1.90 8.79 12.02
C ARG A 226 1.01 9.90 12.57
N ILE A 227 1.62 10.82 13.30
CA ILE A 227 0.92 11.84 14.10
C ILE A 227 0.73 13.10 13.25
N PRO A 228 -0.51 13.62 13.11
CA PRO A 228 -0.78 14.84 12.36
C PRO A 228 -0.01 16.05 12.91
N SER A 229 0.36 16.98 12.01
CA SER A 229 0.88 18.29 12.40
C SER A 229 -0.23 19.18 13.00
N GLN A 230 0.14 20.23 13.75
CA GLN A 230 -0.86 21.16 14.30
C GLN A 230 -1.72 21.77 13.18
N GLY A 231 -3.04 21.70 13.35
CA GLY A 231 -4.01 22.20 12.36
C GLY A 231 -4.31 21.25 11.19
N GLU A 232 -3.62 20.12 11.11
CA GLU A 232 -3.83 19.09 10.08
C GLU A 232 -4.62 17.91 10.64
N ASN A 233 -5.57 17.37 9.88
CA ASN A 233 -6.37 16.20 10.28
C ASN A 233 -5.77 14.89 9.78
N ARG A 234 -4.79 14.95 8.88
CA ARG A 234 -4.16 13.79 8.24
C ARG A 234 -2.88 13.38 8.98
N GLY A 235 -2.79 12.10 9.34
CA GLY A 235 -1.59 11.53 9.97
C GLY A 235 -0.48 11.20 8.97
N ASN A 236 -0.79 11.02 7.68
CA ASN A 236 0.15 10.48 6.70
C ASN A 236 1.48 11.26 6.63
N LEU A 237 2.60 10.53 6.54
CA LEU A 237 3.94 11.14 6.39
C LEU A 237 4.03 12.02 5.13
N ALA A 238 3.33 11.65 4.06
CA ALA A 238 3.24 12.43 2.82
C ALA A 238 2.56 13.80 3.02
N ALA A 239 1.73 13.95 4.05
CA ALA A 239 1.08 15.21 4.43
C ALA A 239 1.84 15.96 5.53
N GLY A 240 3.08 15.57 5.85
CA GLY A 240 3.90 16.21 6.88
C GLY A 240 3.68 15.69 8.31
N GLY A 241 3.07 14.51 8.48
CA GLY A 241 2.97 13.86 9.79
C GLY A 241 4.33 13.43 10.34
N ARG A 242 4.44 13.34 11.68
CA ARG A 242 5.62 12.81 12.38
C ARG A 242 5.45 11.31 12.64
N GLY A 243 6.41 10.50 12.21
CA GLY A 243 6.46 9.07 12.51
C GLY A 243 7.06 8.79 13.88
N GLU A 244 6.42 7.91 14.65
CA GLU A 244 6.90 7.43 15.95
C GLU A 244 6.69 5.91 16.03
N GLY A 245 7.76 5.14 16.19
CA GLY A 245 7.68 3.70 16.37
C GLY A 245 7.00 3.36 17.71
N ARG A 246 6.09 2.38 17.70
CA ARG A 246 5.44 1.85 18.91
C ARG A 246 5.32 0.33 18.84
N GLU A 247 5.35 -0.34 19.98
CA GLU A 247 4.94 -1.75 20.07
C GLU A 247 3.45 -1.91 19.75
N LEU A 248 3.08 -3.05 19.15
CA LEU A 248 1.68 -3.37 18.93
C LEU A 248 0.94 -3.56 20.25
N THR A 249 -0.19 -2.87 20.40
CA THR A 249 -1.10 -3.06 21.54
C THR A 249 -1.83 -4.41 21.44
N VAL A 250 -2.57 -4.78 22.48
CA VAL A 250 -3.46 -5.96 22.45
C VAL A 250 -4.46 -5.83 21.31
N ARG A 251 -5.11 -4.67 21.17
CA ARG A 251 -6.09 -4.42 20.11
C ARG A 251 -5.48 -4.46 18.71
N ASP A 252 -4.25 -3.96 18.55
CA ASP A 252 -3.53 -4.05 17.27
C ASP A 252 -3.33 -5.50 16.85
N ARG A 253 -2.96 -6.38 17.80
CA ARG A 253 -2.78 -7.81 17.55
C ARG A 253 -4.10 -8.50 17.22
N GLU A 254 -5.19 -8.19 17.93
CA GLU A 254 -6.52 -8.70 17.61
C GLU A 254 -6.96 -8.36 16.18
N ILE A 255 -6.75 -7.11 15.74
CA ILE A 255 -7.03 -6.70 14.36
C ILE A 255 -6.15 -7.49 13.38
N CYS A 256 -4.85 -7.65 13.67
CA CYS A 256 -3.98 -8.47 12.83
C CYS A 256 -4.46 -9.92 12.74
N ASP A 257 -4.84 -10.53 13.86
CA ASP A 257 -5.35 -11.92 13.92
C ASP A 257 -6.64 -12.08 13.12
N ARG A 258 -7.49 -11.05 13.09
CA ARG A 258 -8.73 -11.04 12.31
C ARG A 258 -8.46 -10.97 10.81
N VAL A 259 -7.49 -10.15 10.40
CA VAL A 259 -7.19 -9.84 8.98
C VAL A 259 -6.28 -10.90 8.35
N ALA A 260 -5.30 -11.41 9.10
CA ALA A 260 -4.24 -12.29 8.61
C ALA A 260 -4.72 -13.54 7.86
N PRO A 261 -5.76 -14.29 8.30
CA PRO A 261 -6.23 -15.45 7.57
C PRO A 261 -6.69 -15.11 6.15
N VAL A 262 -7.38 -13.98 5.97
CA VAL A 262 -7.86 -13.51 4.67
C VAL A 262 -6.70 -13.07 3.78
N LEU A 263 -5.69 -12.40 4.36
CA LEU A 263 -4.48 -12.02 3.60
C LEU A 263 -3.75 -13.26 3.08
N LYS A 264 -3.58 -14.28 3.94
CA LYS A 264 -2.95 -15.56 3.58
C LYS A 264 -3.72 -16.29 2.50
N GLU A 265 -5.04 -16.40 2.64
CA GLU A 265 -5.94 -17.04 1.66
C GLU A 265 -5.81 -16.36 0.29
N LYS A 266 -5.76 -15.03 0.27
CA LYS A 266 -5.60 -14.24 -0.96
C LYS A 266 -4.17 -14.13 -1.48
N GLY A 267 -3.20 -14.74 -0.78
CA GLY A 267 -1.79 -14.67 -1.17
C GLY A 267 -1.17 -13.27 -1.05
N LEU A 268 -1.74 -12.37 -0.26
CA LEU A 268 -1.18 -11.04 0.02
C LEU A 268 0.04 -11.19 0.94
N ILE A 269 1.23 -11.16 0.36
CA ILE A 269 2.51 -11.40 1.05
C ILE A 269 3.02 -10.16 1.77
N PHE A 270 2.84 -8.95 1.23
CA PHE A 270 3.28 -7.72 1.90
C PHE A 270 2.16 -6.70 2.00
N VAL A 271 1.69 -6.42 3.20
CA VAL A 271 0.51 -5.59 3.46
C VAL A 271 0.82 -4.57 4.54
N GLY A 272 0.28 -3.36 4.41
CA GLY A 272 0.28 -2.36 5.47
C GLY A 272 -1.15 -2.01 5.87
N ILE A 273 -1.56 -2.34 7.09
CA ILE A 273 -2.85 -1.90 7.63
C ILE A 273 -2.70 -0.58 8.37
N ASP A 274 -3.75 0.23 8.30
CA ASP A 274 -3.84 1.53 8.97
C ASP A 274 -4.86 1.41 10.10
N VAL A 275 -4.44 1.76 11.33
CA VAL A 275 -5.24 1.66 12.55
C VAL A 275 -5.25 2.98 13.30
N ILE A 276 -6.44 3.52 13.56
CA ILE A 276 -6.63 4.72 14.39
C ILE A 276 -7.42 4.31 15.64
N GLY A 277 -6.84 4.56 16.82
CA GLY A 277 -7.40 4.06 18.07
C GLY A 277 -7.52 2.54 18.02
N ASP A 278 -8.75 2.05 18.12
CA ASP A 278 -9.12 0.63 18.11
C ASP A 278 -9.72 0.16 16.77
N TYR A 279 -9.66 0.99 15.74
CA TYR A 279 -10.32 0.77 14.46
C TYR A 279 -9.34 0.62 13.30
N LEU A 280 -9.55 -0.42 12.49
CA LEU A 280 -8.98 -0.59 11.17
C LEU A 280 -9.63 0.41 10.20
N THR A 281 -8.82 1.20 9.50
CA THR A 281 -9.34 2.22 8.57
C THR A 281 -9.06 1.90 7.11
N GLU A 282 -7.91 1.30 6.80
CA GLU A 282 -7.48 0.92 5.44
C GLU A 282 -6.56 -0.32 5.47
N ILE A 283 -6.56 -1.09 4.37
CA ILE A 283 -5.62 -2.20 4.13
C ILE A 283 -4.87 -1.90 2.84
N ASN A 284 -3.63 -1.44 2.95
CA ASN A 284 -2.80 -1.06 1.80
C ASN A 284 -2.09 -2.32 1.24
N VAL A 285 -2.45 -2.71 0.03
CA VAL A 285 -1.95 -3.92 -0.64
C VAL A 285 -1.03 -3.63 -1.82
N THR A 286 -0.93 -2.37 -2.25
CA THR A 286 -0.17 -1.93 -3.42
C THR A 286 1.30 -1.69 -3.08
N SER A 287 1.62 -0.51 -2.55
CA SER A 287 2.96 -0.05 -2.22
C SER A 287 3.04 0.38 -0.73
N PRO A 288 2.67 -0.47 0.27
CA PRO A 288 2.82 -0.08 1.66
C PRO A 288 4.28 0.26 2.00
N THR A 289 4.46 1.27 2.84
CA THR A 289 5.75 1.89 3.23
C THR A 289 5.90 1.84 4.76
N CYS A 290 6.93 2.50 5.31
CA CYS A 290 7.35 2.57 6.71
C CYS A 290 8.36 1.52 7.17
N ILE A 291 8.99 0.79 6.24
CA ILE A 291 10.08 -0.16 6.56
C ILE A 291 11.26 0.58 7.19
N ARG A 292 11.76 1.65 6.53
CA ARG A 292 12.98 2.35 6.93
C ARG A 292 12.89 2.94 8.33
N GLU A 293 11.77 3.56 8.65
CA GLU A 293 11.53 4.16 9.96
C GLU A 293 11.47 3.12 11.07
N LEU A 294 10.83 1.97 10.84
CA LEU A 294 10.73 0.89 11.81
C LEU A 294 12.07 0.16 12.00
N ASP A 295 12.77 -0.15 10.92
CA ASP A 295 14.12 -0.73 10.95
C ASP A 295 15.07 0.18 11.74
N ALA A 296 15.03 1.49 11.51
CA ALA A 296 15.87 2.45 12.24
C ALA A 296 15.49 2.59 13.72
N ALA A 297 14.20 2.56 14.05
CA ALA A 297 13.71 2.72 15.42
C ALA A 297 14.00 1.49 16.30
N TYR A 298 13.93 0.29 15.72
CA TYR A 298 13.97 -0.97 16.48
C TYR A 298 15.14 -1.89 16.14
N GLY A 299 16.00 -1.52 15.19
CA GLY A 299 17.14 -2.35 14.79
C GLY A 299 16.71 -3.68 14.16
N ILE A 300 15.55 -3.70 13.49
CA ILE A 300 15.01 -4.86 12.79
C ILE A 300 15.34 -4.79 11.29
N ASP A 301 15.08 -5.89 10.58
CA ASP A 301 15.26 -6.00 9.12
C ASP A 301 13.98 -6.57 8.51
N ILE A 302 13.01 -5.70 8.24
CA ILE A 302 11.70 -6.09 7.69
C ILE A 302 11.86 -6.56 6.23
N SER A 303 12.77 -5.94 5.48
CA SER A 303 13.05 -6.33 4.09
C SER A 303 13.59 -7.77 3.99
N SER A 304 14.52 -8.18 4.85
CA SER A 304 14.97 -9.57 4.90
C SER A 304 13.85 -10.54 5.28
N GLN A 305 13.00 -10.19 6.24
CA GLN A 305 11.84 -11.04 6.59
C GLN A 305 10.88 -11.24 5.41
N LEU A 306 10.67 -10.20 4.59
CA LEU A 306 9.86 -10.30 3.38
C LEU A 306 10.51 -11.24 2.35
N LEU A 307 11.81 -11.09 2.12
CA LEU A 307 12.54 -11.96 1.19
C LEU A 307 12.56 -13.42 1.67
N ASP A 308 12.62 -13.68 2.98
CA ASP A 308 12.47 -15.04 3.52
C ASP A 308 11.08 -15.63 3.21
N ALA A 309 10.02 -14.80 3.26
CA ALA A 309 8.68 -15.23 2.87
C ALA A 309 8.59 -15.55 1.38
N ILE A 310 9.21 -14.71 0.53
CA ILE A 310 9.30 -14.94 -0.91
C ILE A 310 10.05 -16.25 -1.20
N GLU A 311 11.21 -16.48 -0.57
CA GLU A 311 11.97 -17.73 -0.75
C GLU A 311 11.18 -18.98 -0.37
N ARG A 312 10.30 -18.90 0.64
CA ARG A 312 9.42 -20.03 1.01
C ARG A 312 8.38 -20.31 -0.06
N ARG A 313 7.92 -19.29 -0.80
CA ARG A 313 6.92 -19.40 -1.88
C ARG A 313 7.53 -19.87 -3.21
N LEU A 314 8.83 -19.64 -3.42
CA LEU A 314 9.57 -20.08 -4.62
C LEU A 314 10.01 -21.56 -4.57
N LYS A 315 9.95 -22.20 -3.40
CA LYS A 315 10.31 -23.62 -3.19
C LYS A 315 9.12 -24.53 -3.41
#